data_AF-A0A1E3X7E9-F1
#
_entry.id   AF-A0A1E3X7E9-F1
#
_cell.length_a   1.000
_cell.length_b   1.000
_cell.length_c   1.000
_cell.angle_alpha   90.00
_cell.angle_beta   90.00
_cell.angle_gamma   90.00
#
_symmetry.space_group_name_H-M   'P 1'
#
loop_
_entity.id
_entity.type
_entity.pdbx_description
1 polymer ?
#
loop_
_entity_poly.entity_id
_entity_poly.type
_entity_poly.pdbx_seq_one_letter_code
_entity_poly.pdbx_strand_id
1 'polypeptide(L)'
;MYQNDYFVLKDSGTYANALEAFGLTAILSKIVGEKSIQILDEGSYFRIHSRNVITEELVKSTKYFQTMIYIKVKNDKPDSAVTVIDYDGEKGKRDNFNKFVQELKKQKPVNMNQQIENYQPKPNPDYDIFSSIYQLKALEGYKKVILNLFDNRDSFAFLLKELLFLYSEPEDFLEQSNKRLKALKKHMELDANIKVNSLQLFNPHQGKGVNEPKSNRLKNENLPSFWLREWMKMIGCYKAMTIKAIKISDKSWDSKIYVLCPKNIDCNQLFTLNLSFKPKLRGLSAVKLDISSLLQFCETFIKNIPEYKERKNVFSKLINPHHFINGFYTTYLKDLGQNKAVSNLSFLQLPTFIEIGSYNDGQAWIQIIKEHLTIINRLQETPKNPESGIALEVMQQYRQFITSSHLIMFLNCLATYGIYLMDKFSDYWAKRVKYKPTPFSSKFLEVLLMKISNKELLPILQCEGFKNIAAAIRKSTISLQYTPKEQRQYEVKYGIAQDLKRKSAYKNELIEYLAEFIALYNVENARLKEQKGESFIPRSNVKQQDIEEFIKLIDEYGSNIVGRLLAAYGYAFDRKEKIQESNENILEEVENV
;
A
#
# COMPACT_ATOMS: atom_id res chain seq x y z
N MET A 1 19.08 -29.59 -14.97
CA MET A 1 19.83 -28.94 -13.85
C MET A 1 20.59 -27.70 -14.29
N TYR A 2 21.49 -27.76 -15.27
CA TYR A 2 22.13 -26.57 -15.86
C TYR A 2 21.30 -26.10 -17.06
N GLN A 3 20.57 -25.00 -16.90
CA GLN A 3 19.53 -24.57 -17.85
C GLN A 3 19.15 -23.09 -17.63
N ASN A 4 18.14 -22.61 -18.36
CA ASN A 4 17.68 -21.22 -18.26
C ASN A 4 16.57 -21.03 -17.23
N ASP A 5 15.71 -22.02 -17.03
CA ASP A 5 14.51 -21.90 -16.21
C ASP A 5 14.64 -22.70 -14.92
N TYR A 6 14.31 -22.09 -13.79
CA TYR A 6 14.24 -22.73 -12.47
C TYR A 6 12.89 -22.45 -11.83
N PHE A 7 12.45 -23.33 -10.94
CA PHE A 7 11.06 -23.35 -10.48
C PHE A 7 10.97 -23.35 -8.96
N VAL A 8 10.14 -22.48 -8.41
CA VAL A 8 9.82 -22.45 -6.97
C VAL A 8 8.33 -22.70 -6.78
N LEU A 9 7.99 -23.84 -6.18
CA LEU A 9 6.61 -24.22 -5.91
C LEU A 9 5.92 -23.27 -4.93
N LYS A 10 4.60 -23.09 -5.08
CA LYS A 10 3.75 -22.33 -4.15
C LYS A 10 3.03 -23.23 -3.14
N ASP A 11 3.75 -24.19 -2.58
CA ASP A 11 3.24 -25.22 -1.67
C ASP A 11 2.54 -24.68 -0.41
N SER A 12 2.98 -23.53 0.12
CA SER A 12 2.44 -22.97 1.37
C SER A 12 1.29 -21.98 1.16
N GLY A 13 1.13 -21.44 -0.05
CA GLY A 13 0.20 -20.34 -0.32
C GLY A 13 0.51 -19.03 0.43
N THR A 14 1.69 -18.91 1.05
CA THR A 14 2.11 -17.74 1.85
C THR A 14 3.29 -17.02 1.23
N TYR A 15 3.74 -15.93 1.87
CA TYR A 15 4.94 -15.22 1.40
C TYR A 15 6.21 -16.08 1.41
N ALA A 16 6.24 -17.21 2.11
CA ALA A 16 7.42 -18.07 2.18
C ALA A 16 7.90 -18.47 0.77
N ASN A 17 6.97 -18.78 -0.13
CA ASN A 17 7.28 -19.15 -1.51
C ASN A 17 7.83 -17.96 -2.32
N ALA A 18 7.29 -16.77 -2.11
CA ALA A 18 7.78 -15.57 -2.76
C ALA A 18 9.21 -15.23 -2.28
N LEU A 19 9.47 -15.31 -0.97
CA LEU A 19 10.82 -15.12 -0.42
C LEU A 19 11.82 -16.12 -1.00
N GLU A 20 11.42 -17.39 -1.08
CA GLU A 20 12.24 -18.44 -1.68
C GLU A 20 12.58 -18.14 -3.14
N ALA A 21 11.59 -17.71 -3.94
CA ALA A 21 11.80 -17.27 -5.32
C ALA A 21 12.76 -16.07 -5.42
N PHE A 22 12.61 -15.06 -4.55
CA PHE A 22 13.53 -13.93 -4.52
C PHE A 22 14.94 -14.31 -4.10
N GLY A 23 15.08 -15.24 -3.17
CA GLY A 23 16.36 -15.79 -2.75
C GLY A 23 17.08 -16.47 -3.91
N LEU A 24 16.39 -17.38 -4.59
CA LEU A 24 16.96 -18.06 -5.75
C LEU A 24 17.34 -17.08 -6.85
N THR A 25 16.45 -16.12 -7.15
CA THR A 25 16.72 -15.05 -8.14
C THR A 25 17.99 -14.27 -7.79
N ALA A 26 18.20 -13.94 -6.52
CA ALA A 26 19.40 -13.24 -6.07
C ALA A 26 20.68 -14.09 -6.15
N ILE A 27 20.59 -15.41 -6.00
CA ILE A 27 21.72 -16.31 -6.23
C ILE A 27 22.04 -16.41 -7.71
N LEU A 28 21.04 -16.70 -8.55
CA LEU A 28 21.24 -16.84 -9.99
C LEU A 28 21.83 -15.56 -10.60
N SER A 29 21.38 -14.38 -10.14
CA SER A 29 21.92 -13.10 -10.60
C SER A 29 23.40 -12.89 -10.24
N LYS A 30 23.92 -13.55 -9.21
CA LYS A 30 25.36 -13.55 -8.88
C LYS A 30 26.15 -14.56 -9.71
N ILE A 31 25.51 -15.61 -10.23
CA ILE A 31 26.14 -16.60 -11.12
C ILE A 31 26.27 -16.05 -12.55
N VAL A 32 25.20 -15.50 -13.14
CA VAL A 32 25.17 -15.08 -14.55
C VAL A 32 25.24 -13.56 -14.77
N GLY A 33 25.22 -12.78 -13.69
CA GLY A 33 25.16 -11.32 -13.73
C GLY A 33 23.75 -10.75 -13.57
N GLU A 34 23.67 -9.54 -13.03
CA GLU A 34 22.44 -8.97 -12.48
C GLU A 34 21.32 -8.73 -13.51
N LYS A 35 21.64 -8.44 -14.79
CA LYS A 35 20.68 -8.02 -15.83
C LYS A 35 20.04 -9.18 -16.61
N SER A 36 20.25 -10.42 -16.17
CA SER A 36 19.88 -11.60 -16.95
C SER A 36 18.72 -12.38 -16.35
N ILE A 37 18.17 -11.99 -15.19
CA ILE A 37 17.16 -12.80 -14.48
C ILE A 37 15.79 -12.12 -14.45
N GLN A 38 14.76 -12.88 -14.79
CA GLN A 38 13.35 -12.49 -14.76
C GLN A 38 12.54 -13.47 -13.90
N ILE A 39 11.57 -12.97 -13.15
CA ILE A 39 10.64 -13.80 -12.38
C ILE A 39 9.26 -13.73 -13.02
N LEU A 40 8.68 -14.90 -13.30
CA LEU A 40 7.34 -15.08 -13.82
C LEU A 40 6.48 -15.88 -12.85
N ASP A 41 5.24 -15.45 -12.67
CA ASP A 41 4.20 -16.18 -11.95
C ASP A 41 3.41 -17.06 -12.93
N GLU A 42 3.55 -18.38 -12.80
CA GLU A 42 2.90 -19.40 -13.66
C GLU A 42 1.73 -20.09 -12.91
N GLY A 43 1.16 -19.43 -11.89
CA GLY A 43 0.06 -19.98 -11.09
C GLY A 43 0.57 -20.84 -9.94
N SER A 44 0.86 -22.13 -10.19
CA SER A 44 1.26 -23.10 -9.15
C SER A 44 2.72 -22.99 -8.71
N TYR A 45 3.57 -22.34 -9.51
CA TYR A 45 4.97 -22.08 -9.22
C TYR A 45 5.40 -20.70 -9.73
N PHE A 46 6.52 -20.21 -9.23
CA PHE A 46 7.27 -19.13 -9.86
C PHE A 46 8.33 -19.73 -10.77
N ARG A 47 8.41 -19.24 -12.01
CA ARG A 47 9.50 -19.54 -12.94
C ARG A 47 10.51 -18.42 -12.93
N ILE A 48 11.77 -18.75 -12.70
CA ILE A 48 12.89 -17.83 -12.69
C ILE A 48 13.70 -18.12 -13.94
N HIS A 49 13.59 -17.21 -14.91
CA HIS A 49 14.20 -17.34 -16.22
C HIS A 49 15.49 -16.54 -16.29
N SER A 50 16.58 -17.19 -16.68
CA SER A 50 17.84 -16.58 -17.03
C SER A 50 17.97 -16.44 -18.54
N ARG A 51 18.26 -15.22 -19.02
CA ARG A 51 18.55 -14.93 -20.43
C ARG A 51 19.84 -15.60 -20.91
N ASN A 52 20.78 -15.81 -20.00
CA ASN A 52 22.04 -16.50 -20.26
C ASN A 52 21.98 -17.92 -19.70
N VAL A 53 22.50 -18.89 -20.44
CA VAL A 53 22.53 -20.29 -19.98
C VAL A 53 23.43 -20.42 -18.78
N ILE A 54 22.89 -21.00 -17.70
CA ILE A 54 23.68 -21.39 -16.54
C ILE A 54 24.40 -22.68 -16.88
N THR A 55 25.73 -22.62 -17.01
CA THR A 55 26.58 -23.76 -17.33
C THR A 55 27.26 -24.30 -16.07
N GLU A 56 27.74 -25.55 -16.15
CA GLU A 56 28.53 -26.15 -15.08
C GLU A 56 29.81 -25.36 -14.79
N GLU A 57 30.47 -24.84 -15.82
CA GLU A 57 31.69 -24.04 -15.69
C GLU A 57 31.44 -22.73 -14.94
N LEU A 58 30.32 -22.05 -15.21
CA LEU A 58 29.93 -20.86 -14.46
C LEU A 58 29.74 -21.19 -12.97
N VAL A 59 29.06 -22.30 -12.66
CA VAL A 59 28.81 -22.70 -11.27
C VAL A 59 30.12 -23.09 -10.56
N LYS A 60 31.02 -23.83 -11.23
CA LYS A 60 32.33 -24.21 -10.68
C LYS A 60 33.26 -23.02 -10.46
N SER A 61 33.21 -22.03 -11.35
CA SER A 61 34.04 -20.82 -11.26
C SER A 61 33.49 -19.76 -10.29
N THR A 62 32.25 -19.92 -9.83
CA THR A 62 31.62 -19.00 -8.88
C THR A 62 32.25 -19.13 -7.50
N LYS A 63 33.05 -18.12 -7.12
CA LYS A 63 33.65 -18.03 -5.77
C LYS A 63 32.58 -17.80 -4.71
N TYR A 64 32.88 -18.19 -3.47
CA TYR A 64 32.04 -17.87 -2.32
C TYR A 64 31.79 -16.36 -2.21
N PHE A 65 30.53 -16.01 -1.97
CA PHE A 65 30.12 -14.66 -1.61
C PHE A 65 29.13 -14.74 -0.46
N GLN A 66 29.27 -13.84 0.51
CA GLN A 66 28.36 -13.79 1.63
C GLN A 66 27.01 -13.20 1.19
N THR A 67 25.96 -14.02 1.23
CA THR A 67 24.62 -13.65 0.74
C THR A 67 23.81 -12.83 1.74
N MET A 68 24.15 -12.91 3.02
CA MET A 68 23.40 -12.37 4.15
C MET A 68 24.37 -11.85 5.20
N ILE A 69 24.05 -10.73 5.84
CA ILE A 69 24.96 -10.10 6.82
C ILE A 69 24.79 -10.77 8.19
N TYR A 70 25.90 -11.10 8.85
CA TYR A 70 25.87 -11.62 10.21
C TYR A 70 25.46 -10.52 11.19
N ILE A 71 24.40 -10.75 11.97
CA ILE A 71 23.92 -9.78 12.96
C ILE A 71 24.67 -10.01 14.27
N LYS A 72 25.62 -9.13 14.56
CA LYS A 72 26.43 -9.16 15.78
C LYS A 72 25.64 -8.54 16.93
N VAL A 73 25.51 -9.28 18.03
CA VAL A 73 24.99 -8.82 19.31
C VAL A 73 26.08 -8.87 20.39
N LYS A 74 25.79 -8.36 21.59
CA LYS A 74 26.77 -8.36 22.70
C LYS A 74 27.34 -9.76 22.92
N ASN A 75 28.66 -9.82 23.10
CA ASN A 75 29.46 -11.03 23.32
C ASN A 75 29.65 -11.96 22.11
N ASP A 76 29.07 -11.65 20.95
CA ASP A 76 29.40 -12.38 19.71
C ASP A 76 30.84 -12.10 19.27
N LYS A 77 31.56 -13.17 18.93
CA LYS A 77 32.90 -13.14 18.32
C LYS A 77 32.91 -13.95 17.02
N PRO A 78 32.25 -13.46 15.95
CA PRO A 78 32.31 -14.13 14.66
C PRO A 78 33.74 -14.04 14.09
N ASP A 79 34.08 -14.96 13.19
CA ASP A 79 35.33 -14.92 12.43
C ASP A 79 35.50 -13.55 11.73
N SER A 80 36.71 -13.02 11.70
CA SER A 80 37.00 -11.70 11.13
C SER A 80 36.73 -11.61 9.62
N ALA A 81 36.72 -12.73 8.90
CA ALA A 81 36.37 -12.79 7.49
C ALA A 81 34.84 -12.78 7.25
N VAL A 82 34.01 -12.95 8.28
CA VAL A 82 32.56 -12.82 8.17
C VAL A 82 32.18 -11.34 8.21
N THR A 83 31.42 -10.89 7.20
CA THR A 83 30.87 -9.53 7.19
C THR A 83 29.78 -9.41 8.25
N VAL A 84 29.92 -8.42 9.14
CA VAL A 84 29.03 -8.22 10.29
C VAL A 84 28.31 -6.88 10.24
N ILE A 85 27.14 -6.83 10.87
CA ILE A 85 26.45 -5.60 11.26
C ILE A 85 26.27 -5.58 12.77
N ASP A 86 26.68 -4.48 13.41
CA ASP A 86 26.48 -4.27 14.84
C ASP A 86 25.05 -3.83 15.11
N TYR A 87 24.26 -4.73 15.72
CA TYR A 87 22.85 -4.48 16.01
C TYR A 87 22.66 -3.29 16.95
N ASP A 88 23.44 -3.19 18.02
CA ASP A 88 23.29 -2.13 19.02
C ASP A 88 23.71 -0.78 18.45
N GLY A 89 24.78 -0.76 17.65
CA GLY A 89 25.22 0.43 16.92
C GLY A 89 24.17 0.95 15.93
N GLU A 90 23.59 0.07 15.11
CA GLU A 90 22.53 0.45 14.16
C GLU A 90 21.24 0.88 14.86
N LYS A 91 20.90 0.27 15.99
CA LYS A 91 19.78 0.71 16.83
C LYS A 91 20.00 2.13 17.33
N GLY A 92 21.21 2.45 17.79
CA GLY A 92 21.59 3.80 18.20
C GLY A 92 21.43 4.83 17.07
N LYS A 93 21.92 4.52 15.86
CA LYS A 93 21.75 5.38 14.67
C LYS A 93 20.27 5.64 14.36
N ARG A 94 19.46 4.57 14.38
CA ARG A 94 18.01 4.64 14.14
C ARG A 94 17.29 5.49 15.18
N ASP A 95 17.62 5.32 16.45
CA ASP A 95 16.98 6.08 17.53
C ASP A 95 17.36 7.57 17.47
N ASN A 96 18.62 7.90 17.15
CA ASN A 96 19.07 9.28 16.95
C ASN A 96 18.40 9.93 15.75
N PHE A 97 18.32 9.24 14.61
CA PHE A 97 17.60 9.73 13.43
C PHE A 97 16.12 10.00 13.73
N ASN A 98 15.45 9.11 14.46
CA ASN A 98 14.06 9.30 14.83
C ASN A 98 13.86 10.50 15.76
N LYS A 99 14.76 10.72 16.73
CA LYS A 99 14.73 11.90 17.60
C LYS A 99 14.90 13.19 16.78
N PHE A 100 15.88 13.23 15.90
CA PHE A 100 16.10 14.35 14.97
C PHE A 100 14.85 14.65 14.12
N VAL A 101 14.25 13.64 13.49
CA VAL A 101 13.02 13.81 12.70
C VAL A 101 11.86 14.33 13.56
N GLN A 102 11.74 13.86 14.81
CA GLN A 102 10.71 14.33 15.74
C GLN A 102 10.92 15.80 16.13
N GLU A 103 12.15 16.21 16.40
CA GLU A 103 12.52 17.60 16.72
C GLU A 103 12.26 18.53 15.54
N LEU A 104 12.67 18.13 14.32
CA LEU A 104 12.37 18.88 13.10
C LEU A 104 10.87 19.07 12.87
N LYS A 105 10.07 18.03 13.12
CA LYS A 105 8.60 18.14 12.99
C LYS A 105 7.99 19.12 13.98
N LYS A 106 8.61 19.32 15.15
CA LYS A 106 8.17 20.33 16.12
C LYS A 106 8.51 21.74 15.62
N GLN A 107 9.70 21.91 15.03
CA GLN A 107 10.19 23.20 14.51
C GLN A 107 9.50 23.62 13.20
N LYS A 108 9.07 22.65 12.37
CA LYS A 108 8.45 22.86 11.05
C LYS A 108 9.23 23.80 10.11
N PRO A 109 10.55 23.58 9.91
CA PRO A 109 11.31 24.42 8.99
C PRO A 109 10.86 24.21 7.54
N VAL A 110 10.99 25.25 6.71
CA VAL A 110 10.60 25.22 5.30
C VAL A 110 11.36 24.14 4.52
N ASN A 111 12.61 23.87 4.89
CA ASN A 111 13.50 22.89 4.27
C ASN A 111 13.55 21.53 5.01
N MET A 112 12.54 21.19 5.81
CA MET A 112 12.50 19.96 6.62
C MET A 112 12.89 18.69 5.82
N ASN A 113 12.38 18.53 4.60
CA ASN A 113 12.68 17.34 3.79
C ASN A 113 14.16 17.26 3.39
N GLN A 114 14.76 18.39 2.99
CA GLN A 114 16.19 18.45 2.65
C GLN A 114 17.06 18.15 3.88
N GLN A 115 16.69 18.67 5.05
CA GLN A 115 17.42 18.38 6.29
C GLN A 115 17.35 16.90 6.68
N ILE A 116 16.18 16.26 6.52
CA ILE A 116 16.03 14.81 6.73
C ILE A 116 16.88 14.02 5.74
N GLU A 117 16.91 14.46 4.48
CA GLU A 117 17.70 13.81 3.43
C GLU A 117 19.21 13.99 3.63
N ASN A 118 19.65 15.09 4.22
CA ASN A 118 21.06 15.39 4.45
C ASN A 118 21.59 14.88 5.79
N TYR A 119 20.73 14.45 6.72
CA TYR A 119 21.16 13.94 8.02
C TYR A 119 22.10 12.74 7.90
N GLN A 120 23.18 12.76 8.67
CA GLN A 120 24.11 11.66 8.83
C GLN A 120 24.43 11.45 10.32
N PRO A 121 24.59 10.19 10.79
CA PRO A 121 24.51 8.95 10.02
C PRO A 121 23.06 8.50 9.74
N LYS A 122 22.77 8.05 8.52
CA LYS A 122 21.46 7.45 8.21
C LYS A 122 21.31 6.03 8.78
N PRO A 123 20.09 5.64 9.21
CA PRO A 123 19.80 4.25 9.56
C PRO A 123 20.00 3.33 8.36
N ASN A 124 20.48 2.11 8.59
CA ASN A 124 20.55 1.10 7.54
C ASN A 124 19.16 0.83 6.92
N PRO A 125 19.02 0.79 5.58
CA PRO A 125 17.75 0.53 4.90
C PRO A 125 17.05 -0.78 5.31
N ASP A 126 17.80 -1.79 5.74
CA ASP A 126 17.29 -3.11 6.14
C ASP A 126 17.17 -3.26 7.66
N TYR A 127 17.20 -2.14 8.42
CA TYR A 127 17.04 -2.16 9.87
C TYR A 127 15.76 -2.86 10.32
N ASP A 128 14.65 -2.69 9.59
CA ASP A 128 13.40 -3.37 9.89
C ASP A 128 13.51 -4.89 9.79
N ILE A 129 14.32 -5.42 8.88
CA ILE A 129 14.57 -6.86 8.71
C ILE A 129 15.39 -7.40 9.88
N PHE A 130 16.61 -6.90 10.10
CA PHE A 130 17.48 -7.49 11.13
C PHE A 130 16.98 -7.22 12.55
N SER A 131 16.30 -6.08 12.79
CA SER A 131 15.63 -5.86 14.07
C SER A 131 14.47 -6.81 14.30
N SER A 132 13.73 -7.20 13.26
CA SER A 132 12.67 -8.20 13.38
C SER A 132 13.23 -9.62 13.55
N ILE A 133 14.35 -9.96 12.88
CA ILE A 133 15.05 -11.23 13.13
C ILE A 133 15.43 -11.37 14.61
N TYR A 134 15.92 -10.28 15.22
CA TYR A 134 16.22 -10.24 16.65
C TYR A 134 14.95 -10.33 17.51
N GLN A 135 13.98 -9.43 17.28
CA GLN A 135 12.77 -9.31 18.11
C GLN A 135 11.84 -10.53 18.04
N LEU A 136 11.79 -11.23 16.92
CA LEU A 136 10.96 -12.42 16.71
C LEU A 136 11.71 -13.72 17.03
N LYS A 137 12.84 -13.64 17.74
CA LYS A 137 13.63 -14.80 18.20
C LYS A 137 14.09 -15.73 17.06
N ALA A 138 14.38 -15.15 15.90
CA ALA A 138 14.86 -15.84 14.71
C ALA A 138 16.40 -15.82 14.58
N LEU A 139 17.10 -15.03 15.42
CA LEU A 139 18.53 -14.77 15.32
C LEU A 139 19.40 -16.03 15.30
N GLU A 140 19.19 -16.97 16.21
CA GLU A 140 20.03 -18.17 16.32
C GLU A 140 19.94 -19.06 15.08
N GLY A 141 18.71 -19.29 14.58
CA GLY A 141 18.52 -20.06 13.35
C GLY A 141 19.09 -19.35 12.12
N TYR A 142 18.95 -18.02 12.07
CA TYR A 142 19.54 -17.18 11.01
C TYR A 142 21.08 -17.25 11.00
N LYS A 143 21.73 -17.10 12.16
CA LYS A 143 23.19 -17.20 12.30
C LYS A 143 23.71 -18.58 11.90
N LYS A 144 23.02 -19.66 12.30
CA LYS A 144 23.39 -21.04 11.94
C LYS A 144 23.49 -21.23 10.42
N VAL A 145 22.55 -20.68 9.65
CA VAL A 145 22.59 -20.78 8.19
C VAL A 145 23.79 -20.02 7.61
N ILE A 146 24.07 -18.81 8.10
CA ILE A 146 25.24 -18.02 7.65
C ILE A 146 26.54 -18.76 7.94
N LEU A 147 26.72 -19.24 9.17
CA LEU A 147 27.95 -19.93 9.56
C LEU A 147 28.13 -21.21 8.76
N ASN A 148 27.06 -21.97 8.48
CA ASN A 148 27.15 -23.14 7.60
C ASN A 148 27.76 -22.83 6.23
N LEU A 149 27.30 -21.73 5.62
CA LEU A 149 27.75 -21.32 4.30
C LEU A 149 29.21 -20.87 4.35
N PHE A 150 29.58 -20.16 5.40
CA PHE A 150 30.95 -19.71 5.61
C PHE A 150 31.92 -20.86 5.89
N ASP A 151 31.50 -21.82 6.70
CA ASP A 151 32.30 -23.01 7.05
C ASP A 151 32.48 -23.93 5.84
N ASN A 152 31.51 -23.94 4.92
CA ASN A 152 31.55 -24.71 3.66
C ASN A 152 31.93 -23.87 2.43
N ARG A 153 32.58 -22.70 2.63
CA ARG A 153 32.91 -21.75 1.55
C ARG A 153 33.81 -22.35 0.46
N ASP A 154 34.72 -23.25 0.83
CA ASP A 154 35.65 -23.89 -0.11
C ASP A 154 34.93 -24.89 -1.03
N SER A 155 33.78 -25.39 -0.58
CA SER A 155 32.90 -26.32 -1.31
C SER A 155 31.64 -25.63 -1.84
N PHE A 156 31.62 -24.30 -1.93
CA PHE A 156 30.44 -23.52 -2.27
C PHE A 156 29.83 -23.89 -3.64
N ALA A 157 30.66 -24.25 -4.62
CA ALA A 157 30.19 -24.71 -5.93
C ALA A 157 29.31 -25.98 -5.85
N PHE A 158 29.61 -26.89 -4.91
CA PHE A 158 28.77 -28.07 -4.68
C PHE A 158 27.42 -27.69 -4.07
N LEU A 159 27.39 -26.71 -3.16
CA LEU A 159 26.15 -26.19 -2.61
C LEU A 159 25.28 -25.53 -3.67
N LEU A 160 25.89 -24.75 -4.59
CA LEU A 160 25.18 -24.17 -5.73
C LEU A 160 24.64 -25.27 -6.66
N LYS A 161 25.43 -26.32 -6.94
CA LYS A 161 24.98 -27.46 -7.75
C LYS A 161 23.73 -28.12 -7.16
N GLU A 162 23.72 -28.38 -5.86
CA GLU A 162 22.56 -28.97 -5.18
C GLU A 162 21.36 -28.02 -5.11
N LEU A 163 21.60 -26.71 -4.98
CA LEU A 163 20.55 -25.69 -5.07
C LEU A 163 19.89 -25.68 -6.46
N LEU A 164 20.69 -25.70 -7.53
CA LEU A 164 20.17 -25.75 -8.90
C LEU A 164 19.42 -27.05 -9.19
N PHE A 165 19.85 -28.17 -8.61
CA PHE A 165 19.11 -29.43 -8.69
C PHE A 165 17.73 -29.33 -8.03
N LEU A 166 17.67 -28.78 -6.81
CA LEU A 166 16.44 -28.62 -6.04
C LEU A 166 15.34 -27.88 -6.81
N TYR A 167 15.72 -26.90 -7.63
CA TYR A 167 14.78 -26.04 -8.37
C TYR A 167 14.76 -26.32 -9.88
N SER A 168 15.26 -27.48 -10.32
CA SER A 168 15.44 -27.77 -11.75
C SER A 168 14.14 -28.15 -12.49
N GLU A 169 13.13 -28.65 -11.80
CA GLU A 169 11.82 -28.96 -12.39
C GLU A 169 10.72 -28.36 -11.51
N PRO A 170 9.49 -28.17 -12.03
CA PRO A 170 8.34 -27.76 -11.23
C PRO A 170 7.80 -28.90 -10.36
N GLU A 171 8.68 -29.62 -9.67
CA GLU A 171 8.40 -30.75 -8.78
C GLU A 171 9.16 -30.59 -7.46
N ASP A 172 8.75 -31.31 -6.41
CA ASP A 172 9.44 -31.27 -5.12
C ASP A 172 10.59 -32.28 -5.08
N PHE A 173 11.83 -31.78 -5.18
CA PHE A 173 13.05 -32.58 -5.07
C PHE A 173 13.71 -32.57 -3.69
N LEU A 174 12.99 -32.15 -2.64
CA LEU A 174 13.56 -31.99 -1.31
C LEU A 174 14.17 -33.29 -0.76
N GLU A 175 13.50 -34.44 -0.91
CA GLU A 175 14.03 -35.71 -0.43
C GLU A 175 15.29 -36.14 -1.20
N GLN A 176 15.29 -35.99 -2.51
CA GLN A 176 16.39 -36.34 -3.40
C GLN A 176 17.61 -35.46 -3.12
N SER A 177 17.40 -34.14 -2.99
CA SER A 177 18.45 -33.18 -2.63
C SER A 177 19.05 -33.50 -1.25
N ASN A 178 18.21 -33.86 -0.27
CA ASN A 178 18.69 -34.27 1.06
C ASN A 178 19.53 -35.56 1.01
N LYS A 179 19.14 -36.55 0.20
CA LYS A 179 19.95 -37.76 -0.03
C LYS A 179 21.30 -37.44 -0.66
N ARG A 180 21.33 -36.55 -1.65
CA ARG A 180 22.56 -36.11 -2.35
C ARG A 180 23.51 -35.36 -1.41
N LEU A 181 23.01 -34.41 -0.62
CA LEU A 181 23.82 -33.71 0.39
C LEU A 181 24.42 -34.67 1.42
N LYS A 182 23.64 -35.66 1.88
CA LYS A 182 24.16 -36.70 2.79
C LYS A 182 25.26 -37.55 2.14
N ALA A 183 25.18 -37.82 0.84
CA ALA A 183 26.22 -38.52 0.11
C ALA A 183 27.50 -37.68 -0.01
N LEU A 184 27.40 -36.40 -0.40
CA LEU A 184 28.53 -35.47 -0.47
C LEU A 184 29.26 -35.36 0.87
N LYS A 185 28.51 -35.38 1.99
CA LYS A 185 29.11 -35.41 3.33
C LYS A 185 29.94 -36.66 3.59
N LYS A 186 29.46 -37.84 3.18
CA LYS A 186 30.20 -39.10 3.37
C LYS A 186 31.51 -39.12 2.59
N HIS A 187 31.56 -38.43 1.46
CA HIS A 187 32.77 -38.28 0.65
C HIS A 187 33.70 -37.14 1.12
N MET A 188 33.41 -36.52 2.26
CA MET A 188 34.13 -35.37 2.85
C MET A 188 34.19 -34.12 1.96
N GLU A 189 33.29 -34.00 0.97
CA GLU A 189 33.22 -32.83 0.09
C GLU A 189 32.42 -31.68 0.73
N LEU A 190 31.62 -31.98 1.77
CA LEU A 190 30.79 -31.00 2.51
C LEU A 190 30.64 -31.40 3.98
N ASP A 191 30.77 -30.45 4.91
CA ASP A 191 30.38 -30.64 6.32
C ASP A 191 29.03 -29.98 6.66
N ALA A 192 28.16 -29.87 5.65
CA ALA A 192 26.82 -29.30 5.82
C ALA A 192 25.87 -30.32 6.49
N ASN A 193 25.79 -30.32 7.82
CA ASN A 193 24.74 -31.04 8.55
C ASN A 193 24.08 -30.17 9.62
N ILE A 194 23.30 -29.18 9.17
CA ILE A 194 22.57 -28.31 10.08
C ILE A 194 21.10 -28.70 10.13
N LYS A 195 20.65 -29.01 11.34
CA LYS A 195 19.24 -29.01 11.69
C LYS A 195 18.78 -27.56 11.86
N VAL A 196 18.12 -27.04 10.84
CA VAL A 196 17.45 -25.73 10.89
C VAL A 196 15.97 -25.97 11.14
N ASN A 197 15.35 -25.06 11.89
CA ASN A 197 13.91 -25.09 12.13
C ASN A 197 13.21 -24.06 11.24
N SER A 198 11.97 -24.33 10.86
CA SER A 198 11.09 -23.35 10.22
C SER A 198 10.81 -22.20 11.18
N LEU A 199 11.43 -21.05 10.92
CA LEU A 199 11.20 -19.85 11.73
C LEU A 199 9.94 -19.14 11.25
N GLN A 200 9.06 -18.74 12.17
CA GLN A 200 7.77 -18.11 11.85
C GLN A 200 7.91 -16.83 11.01
N LEU A 201 9.02 -16.09 11.17
CA LEU A 201 9.33 -14.90 10.37
C LEU A 201 9.52 -15.20 8.88
N PHE A 202 9.96 -16.41 8.53
CA PHE A 202 10.17 -16.83 7.14
C PHE A 202 9.07 -17.77 6.65
N ASN A 203 8.41 -18.46 7.58
CA ASN A 203 7.37 -19.45 7.36
C ASN A 203 6.14 -19.11 8.20
N PRO A 204 5.30 -18.16 7.76
CA PRO A 204 4.21 -17.64 8.58
C PRO A 204 3.09 -18.67 8.82
N HIS A 205 3.01 -19.71 7.98
CA HIS A 205 2.12 -20.85 8.15
C HIS A 205 2.62 -21.86 9.18
N GLN A 206 3.89 -21.79 9.62
CA GLN A 206 4.54 -22.77 10.51
C GLN A 206 4.78 -22.21 11.92
N GLY A 207 3.72 -21.74 12.58
CA GLY A 207 3.78 -21.22 13.95
C GLY A 207 3.87 -22.31 15.03
N LYS A 208 4.52 -22.01 16.17
CA LYS A 208 4.53 -22.92 17.33
C LYS A 208 3.10 -23.21 17.80
N GLY A 209 2.74 -24.49 17.94
CA GLY A 209 1.45 -24.93 18.46
C GLY A 209 0.27 -24.95 17.46
N VAL A 210 0.46 -24.56 16.19
CA VAL A 210 -0.63 -24.48 15.19
C VAL A 210 -0.66 -25.67 14.21
N ASN A 211 0.38 -26.50 14.19
CA ASN A 211 0.66 -27.37 13.04
C ASN A 211 0.43 -28.87 13.27
N GLU A 212 -0.58 -29.25 14.07
CA GLU A 212 -1.12 -30.61 13.94
C GLU A 212 -2.18 -30.59 12.83
N PRO A 213 -2.16 -31.53 11.86
CA PRO A 213 -3.16 -31.63 10.78
C PRO A 213 -4.60 -31.73 11.27
N LYS A 214 -4.78 -32.08 12.56
CA LYS A 214 -6.03 -32.05 13.31
C LYS A 214 -5.76 -31.43 14.68
N SER A 215 -6.73 -30.72 15.26
CA SER A 215 -6.67 -30.08 16.59
C SER A 215 -6.55 -31.05 17.78
N ASN A 216 -5.87 -32.19 17.62
CA ASN A 216 -5.85 -33.27 18.59
C ASN A 216 -4.74 -33.11 19.62
N ARG A 217 -3.66 -32.36 19.34
CA ARG A 217 -2.55 -32.11 20.29
C ARG A 217 -1.93 -30.73 20.05
N LEU A 218 -1.46 -30.09 21.13
CA LEU A 218 -0.59 -28.92 21.06
C LEU A 218 0.84 -29.37 21.37
N LYS A 219 1.67 -29.60 20.35
CA LYS A 219 3.11 -29.82 20.55
C LYS A 219 3.86 -28.51 20.42
N ASN A 220 4.59 -28.14 21.47
CA ASN A 220 5.46 -26.95 21.53
C ASN A 220 6.86 -27.22 20.93
N GLU A 221 6.95 -28.06 19.90
CA GLU A 221 8.23 -28.41 19.27
C GLU A 221 8.49 -27.52 18.05
N ASN A 222 9.77 -27.25 17.77
CA ASN A 222 10.14 -26.54 16.55
C ASN A 222 10.03 -27.50 15.36
N LEU A 223 9.46 -27.04 14.26
CA LEU A 223 9.38 -27.82 13.04
C LEU A 223 10.73 -27.83 12.32
N PRO A 224 11.28 -29.01 11.95
CA PRO A 224 12.47 -29.07 11.12
C PRO A 224 12.17 -28.52 9.72
N SER A 225 13.14 -27.81 9.13
CA SER A 225 13.08 -27.33 7.75
C SER A 225 14.32 -27.73 6.98
N PHE A 226 14.20 -27.82 5.66
CA PHE A 226 15.35 -28.03 4.79
C PHE A 226 16.13 -26.72 4.65
N TRP A 227 17.38 -26.73 5.12
CA TRP A 227 18.16 -25.51 5.33
C TRP A 227 18.46 -24.72 4.05
N LEU A 228 18.57 -25.37 2.88
CA LEU A 228 18.75 -24.67 1.60
C LEU A 228 17.51 -23.82 1.23
N ARG A 229 16.30 -24.31 1.50
CA ARG A 229 15.08 -23.50 1.31
C ARG A 229 15.03 -22.34 2.29
N GLU A 230 15.40 -22.56 3.55
CA GLU A 230 15.49 -21.48 4.55
C GLU A 230 16.53 -20.44 4.18
N TRP A 231 17.67 -20.86 3.63
CA TRP A 231 18.69 -19.96 3.08
C TRP A 231 18.09 -19.04 2.00
N MET A 232 17.35 -19.59 1.04
CA MET A 232 16.69 -18.79 0.00
C MET A 232 15.68 -17.80 0.60
N LYS A 233 14.83 -18.24 1.53
CA LYS A 233 13.85 -17.35 2.18
C LYS A 233 14.53 -16.21 2.93
N MET A 234 15.62 -16.49 3.65
CA MET A 234 16.38 -15.47 4.38
C MET A 234 17.01 -14.43 3.44
N ILE A 235 17.55 -14.85 2.28
CA ILE A 235 18.01 -13.91 1.25
C ILE A 235 16.84 -13.07 0.72
N GLY A 236 15.73 -13.73 0.39
CA GLY A 236 14.52 -13.09 -0.13
C GLY A 236 13.97 -12.00 0.77
N CYS A 237 14.10 -12.13 2.10
CA CYS A 237 13.68 -11.12 3.06
C CYS A 237 14.34 -9.77 2.80
N TYR A 238 15.66 -9.75 2.61
CA TYR A 238 16.37 -8.50 2.31
C TYR A 238 15.92 -7.89 0.97
N LYS A 239 15.52 -8.74 0.02
CA LYS A 239 15.16 -8.33 -1.35
C LYS A 239 13.74 -7.81 -1.51
N ALA A 240 12.77 -8.34 -0.78
CA ALA A 240 11.35 -8.06 -1.06
C ALA A 240 10.44 -7.89 0.17
N MET A 241 10.96 -8.09 1.39
CA MET A 241 10.17 -7.94 2.62
C MET A 241 10.30 -6.52 3.17
N THR A 242 9.21 -6.00 3.75
CA THR A 242 9.20 -4.80 4.59
C THR A 242 8.41 -5.10 5.86
N ILE A 243 8.91 -4.68 7.02
CA ILE A 243 8.25 -4.92 8.31
C ILE A 243 7.97 -3.59 8.99
N LYS A 244 6.74 -3.41 9.49
CA LYS A 244 6.35 -2.20 10.23
C LYS A 244 5.72 -2.56 11.56
N ALA A 245 6.08 -1.79 12.59
CA ALA A 245 5.41 -1.84 13.87
C ALA A 245 4.06 -1.12 13.80
N ILE A 246 3.05 -1.67 14.45
CA ILE A 246 1.72 -1.09 14.61
C ILE A 246 1.53 -0.78 16.09
N LYS A 247 1.25 0.49 16.42
CA LYS A 247 1.07 0.87 17.81
C LYS A 247 -0.33 0.49 18.28
N ILE A 248 -0.42 -0.42 19.25
CA ILE A 248 -1.69 -0.83 19.87
C ILE A 248 -1.92 -0.08 21.18
N SER A 249 -0.88 0.05 21.99
CA SER A 249 -0.88 0.85 23.22
C SER A 249 0.46 1.54 23.42
N ASP A 250 0.62 2.27 24.53
CA ASP A 250 1.91 2.90 24.86
C ASP A 250 3.03 1.89 25.12
N LYS A 251 2.68 0.64 25.44
CA LYS A 251 3.65 -0.41 25.80
C LYS A 251 3.63 -1.64 24.88
N SER A 252 2.69 -1.73 23.94
CA SER A 252 2.56 -2.90 23.06
C SER A 252 2.45 -2.50 21.60
N TRP A 253 3.26 -3.17 20.78
CA TRP A 253 3.34 -2.97 19.34
C TRP A 253 3.22 -4.29 18.61
N ASP A 254 2.22 -4.38 17.75
CA ASP A 254 2.10 -5.48 16.79
C ASP A 254 3.09 -5.28 15.65
N SER A 255 3.30 -6.31 14.84
CA SER A 255 4.12 -6.21 13.62
C SER A 255 3.30 -6.60 12.41
N LYS A 256 3.46 -5.87 11.31
CA LYS A 256 2.87 -6.21 10.03
C LYS A 256 3.95 -6.32 8.97
N ILE A 257 3.94 -7.45 8.28
CA ILE A 257 4.91 -7.83 7.25
C ILE A 257 4.23 -7.65 5.90
N TYR A 258 4.98 -7.08 4.95
CA TYR A 258 4.62 -6.98 3.53
C TYR A 258 5.71 -7.64 2.71
N VAL A 259 5.34 -8.56 1.82
CA VAL A 259 6.27 -9.18 0.86
C VAL A 259 5.68 -9.04 -0.53
N LEU A 260 6.46 -8.50 -1.47
CA LEU A 260 6.02 -8.37 -2.86
C LEU A 260 5.67 -9.73 -3.46
N CYS A 261 4.59 -9.79 -4.23
CA CYS A 261 4.26 -10.96 -5.05
C CYS A 261 4.59 -10.64 -6.52
N PRO A 262 5.67 -11.22 -7.07
CA PRO A 262 6.07 -10.95 -8.44
C PRO A 262 5.05 -11.53 -9.42
N LYS A 263 4.89 -10.91 -10.59
CA LYS A 263 4.07 -11.43 -11.69
C LYS A 263 4.89 -11.66 -12.95
N ASN A 264 5.52 -10.61 -13.45
CA ASN A 264 6.41 -10.67 -14.60
C ASN A 264 7.35 -9.47 -14.55
N ILE A 265 8.54 -9.66 -14.00
CA ILE A 265 9.44 -8.54 -13.71
C ILE A 265 10.91 -8.94 -13.72
N ASP A 266 11.75 -8.03 -14.20
CA ASP A 266 13.20 -8.12 -14.11
C ASP A 266 13.68 -7.97 -12.65
N CYS A 267 14.66 -8.79 -12.28
CA CYS A 267 15.22 -8.85 -10.94
C CYS A 267 15.75 -7.49 -10.44
N ASN A 268 16.48 -6.74 -11.27
CA ASN A 268 17.06 -5.45 -10.86
C ASN A 268 15.99 -4.39 -10.70
N GLN A 269 15.02 -4.38 -11.60
CA GLN A 269 13.87 -3.49 -11.51
C GLN A 269 13.14 -3.74 -10.19
N LEU A 270 12.89 -5.00 -9.84
CA LEU A 270 12.22 -5.38 -8.59
C LEU A 270 13.00 -4.94 -7.35
N PHE A 271 14.30 -5.22 -7.28
CA PHE A 271 15.13 -4.84 -6.13
C PHE A 271 15.22 -3.32 -5.97
N THR A 272 15.35 -2.59 -7.09
CA THR A 272 15.37 -1.12 -7.10
C THR A 272 14.05 -0.54 -6.61
N LEU A 273 12.93 -1.12 -7.05
CA LEU A 273 11.60 -0.71 -6.60
C LEU A 273 11.43 -0.92 -5.10
N ASN A 274 11.77 -2.09 -4.57
CA ASN A 274 11.63 -2.37 -3.14
C ASN A 274 12.50 -1.45 -2.28
N LEU A 275 13.76 -1.24 -2.67
CA LEU A 275 14.69 -0.35 -1.97
C LEU A 275 14.17 1.10 -1.95
N SER A 276 13.57 1.55 -3.05
CA SER A 276 12.96 2.89 -3.16
C SER A 276 11.64 3.03 -2.39
N PHE A 277 10.94 1.92 -2.16
CA PHE A 277 9.62 1.88 -1.54
C PHE A 277 9.72 1.80 -0.01
N LYS A 278 10.55 0.90 0.54
CA LYS A 278 10.74 0.63 1.98
C LYS A 278 10.75 1.88 2.88
N PRO A 279 11.52 2.95 2.56
CA PRO A 279 11.62 4.14 3.42
C PRO A 279 10.36 5.02 3.42
N LYS A 280 9.51 4.90 2.39
CA LYS A 280 8.30 5.73 2.24
C LYS A 280 7.16 5.24 3.11
N LEU A 281 7.13 3.93 3.39
CA LEU A 281 6.04 3.29 4.11
C LEU A 281 5.95 3.81 5.56
N ARG A 282 4.86 4.53 5.81
CA ARG A 282 4.51 5.18 7.08
C ARG A 282 3.03 4.92 7.35
N GLY A 283 2.67 4.74 8.61
CA GLY A 283 1.29 4.54 9.04
C GLY A 283 1.24 4.17 10.52
N LEU A 284 0.15 4.52 11.18
CA LEU A 284 -0.05 4.26 12.62
C LEU A 284 -0.91 3.03 12.89
N SER A 285 -1.86 2.74 11.99
CA SER A 285 -2.77 1.59 12.08
C SER A 285 -2.55 0.57 10.96
N ALA A 286 -3.10 -0.63 11.16
CA ALA A 286 -3.02 -1.72 10.21
C ALA A 286 -3.63 -1.38 8.84
N VAL A 287 -4.80 -0.73 8.82
CA VAL A 287 -5.55 -0.41 7.59
C VAL A 287 -4.90 0.76 6.84
N LYS A 288 -4.42 1.78 7.55
CA LYS A 288 -3.68 2.88 6.91
C LYS A 288 -2.37 2.40 6.29
N LEU A 289 -1.67 1.47 6.94
CA LEU A 289 -0.48 0.87 6.36
C LEU A 289 -0.80 0.10 5.08
N ASP A 290 -1.91 -0.66 5.03
CA ASP A 290 -2.34 -1.36 3.81
C ASP A 290 -2.57 -0.37 2.66
N ILE A 291 -3.41 0.64 2.89
CA ILE A 291 -3.71 1.67 1.89
C ILE A 291 -2.43 2.39 1.44
N SER A 292 -1.60 2.80 2.40
CA SER A 292 -0.36 3.54 2.13
C SER A 292 0.64 2.67 1.37
N SER A 293 0.73 1.38 1.68
CA SER A 293 1.62 0.44 0.98
C SER A 293 1.26 0.33 -0.49
N LEU A 294 -0.02 0.13 -0.82
CA LEU A 294 -0.50 0.02 -2.19
C LEU A 294 -0.25 1.32 -2.96
N LEU A 295 -0.69 2.46 -2.42
CA LEU A 295 -0.59 3.75 -3.10
C LEU A 295 0.86 4.22 -3.27
N GLN A 296 1.70 4.10 -2.23
CA GLN A 296 3.10 4.51 -2.31
C GLN A 296 3.93 3.58 -3.18
N PHE A 297 3.57 2.29 -3.25
CA PHE A 297 4.21 1.38 -4.19
C PHE A 297 3.88 1.77 -5.63
N CYS A 298 2.61 2.03 -5.95
CA CYS A 298 2.21 2.55 -7.27
C CYS A 298 2.94 3.86 -7.62
N GLU A 299 3.02 4.82 -6.69
CA GLU A 299 3.78 6.07 -6.90
C GLU A 299 5.27 5.79 -7.16
N THR A 300 5.87 4.87 -6.40
CA THR A 300 7.28 4.48 -6.55
C THR A 300 7.53 3.75 -7.86
N PHE A 301 6.59 2.93 -8.30
CA PHE A 301 6.62 2.24 -9.58
C PHE A 301 6.62 3.26 -10.73
N ILE A 302 5.63 4.16 -10.76
CA ILE A 302 5.51 5.19 -11.81
C ILE A 302 6.80 6.00 -11.92
N LYS A 303 7.35 6.47 -10.79
CA LYS A 303 8.59 7.25 -10.77
C LYS A 303 9.83 6.48 -11.22
N ASN A 304 9.78 5.15 -11.26
CA ASN A 304 10.88 4.30 -11.69
C ASN A 304 10.73 3.74 -13.10
N ILE A 305 9.62 4.02 -13.79
CA ILE A 305 9.47 3.71 -15.21
C ILE A 305 10.53 4.51 -16.00
N PRO A 306 11.35 3.87 -16.86
CA PRO A 306 12.34 4.55 -17.68
C PRO A 306 11.73 5.68 -18.53
N GLU A 307 10.64 5.39 -19.25
CA GLU A 307 9.95 6.35 -20.12
C GLU A 307 9.40 7.56 -19.35
N TYR A 308 9.00 7.36 -18.09
CA TYR A 308 8.56 8.44 -17.21
C TYR A 308 9.73 9.31 -16.75
N LYS A 309 10.87 8.70 -16.40
CA LYS A 309 12.11 9.42 -16.03
C LYS A 309 12.63 10.28 -17.20
N GLU A 310 12.53 9.75 -18.42
CA GLU A 310 12.87 10.44 -19.66
C GLU A 310 11.82 11.48 -20.10
N ARG A 311 10.71 11.61 -19.36
CA ARG A 311 9.60 12.54 -19.63
C ARG A 311 9.01 12.38 -21.04
N LYS A 312 8.89 11.15 -21.53
CA LYS A 312 8.32 10.89 -22.85
C LYS A 312 6.84 11.29 -22.90
N ASN A 313 6.46 11.98 -23.98
CA ASN A 313 5.07 12.36 -24.24
C ASN A 313 4.18 11.14 -24.49
N VAL A 314 4.72 10.08 -25.11
CA VAL A 314 4.02 8.83 -25.38
C VAL A 314 4.97 7.67 -25.08
N PHE A 315 4.47 6.67 -24.38
CA PHE A 315 5.21 5.46 -24.05
C PHE A 315 5.05 4.43 -25.17
N SER A 316 6.03 3.53 -25.30
CA SER A 316 6.00 2.47 -26.31
C SER A 316 4.82 1.50 -26.13
N LYS A 317 4.34 1.37 -24.90
CA LYS A 317 3.20 0.56 -24.50
C LYS A 317 2.53 1.18 -23.29
N LEU A 318 1.27 0.83 -23.09
CA LEU A 318 0.55 1.13 -21.85
C LEU A 318 1.16 0.31 -20.71
N ILE A 319 1.60 1.00 -19.65
CA ILE A 319 2.23 0.37 -18.49
C ILE A 319 1.24 0.34 -17.33
N ASN A 320 1.09 -0.83 -16.72
CA ASN A 320 0.26 -1.02 -15.52
C ASN A 320 1.10 -1.74 -14.45
N PRO A 321 1.26 -1.17 -13.23
CA PRO A 321 2.03 -1.80 -12.16
C PRO A 321 1.60 -3.24 -11.84
N HIS A 322 0.30 -3.54 -11.94
CA HIS A 322 -0.27 -4.86 -11.67
C HIS A 322 0.24 -5.94 -12.65
N HIS A 323 0.70 -5.57 -13.85
CA HIS A 323 1.27 -6.53 -14.80
C HIS A 323 2.66 -7.02 -14.41
N PHE A 324 3.35 -6.30 -13.52
CA PHE A 324 4.70 -6.65 -13.08
C PHE A 324 4.72 -7.26 -11.68
N ILE A 325 3.86 -6.76 -10.79
CA ILE A 325 3.71 -7.18 -9.40
C ILE A 325 2.23 -7.40 -9.14
N ASN A 326 1.84 -8.59 -8.68
CA ASN A 326 0.45 -8.86 -8.35
C ASN A 326 -0.02 -8.04 -7.15
N GLY A 327 0.82 -7.87 -6.12
CA GLY A 327 0.42 -7.31 -4.84
C GLY A 327 1.44 -7.54 -3.73
N PHE A 328 0.94 -7.51 -2.50
CA PHE A 328 1.66 -7.88 -1.29
C PHE A 328 1.01 -9.08 -0.61
N TYR A 329 1.80 -10.10 -0.31
CA TYR A 329 1.48 -10.98 0.80
C TYR A 329 1.65 -10.20 2.11
N THR A 330 0.69 -10.37 3.00
CA THR A 330 0.66 -9.66 4.27
C THR A 330 0.48 -10.62 5.43
N THR A 331 1.21 -10.36 6.52
CA THR A 331 1.07 -11.11 7.77
C THR A 331 1.01 -10.16 8.93
N TYR A 332 -0.02 -10.33 9.76
CA TYR A 332 -0.19 -9.60 10.99
C TYR A 332 0.25 -10.46 12.17
N LEU A 333 1.29 -10.00 12.87
CA LEU A 333 1.82 -10.60 14.08
C LEU A 333 1.34 -9.82 15.29
N LYS A 334 0.48 -10.45 16.09
CA LYS A 334 -0.04 -9.88 17.34
C LYS A 334 0.98 -10.08 18.46
N ASP A 335 1.26 -9.02 19.21
CA ASP A 335 2.09 -9.04 20.40
C ASP A 335 1.35 -9.74 21.55
N LEU A 336 1.96 -10.80 22.06
CA LEU A 336 1.48 -11.59 23.21
C LEU A 336 2.43 -11.43 24.41
N GLY A 337 3.19 -10.33 24.46
CA GLY A 337 4.16 -10.04 25.52
C GLY A 337 5.54 -10.59 25.19
N GLN A 338 5.82 -11.83 25.57
CA GLN A 338 7.17 -12.41 25.36
C GLN A 338 7.46 -12.81 23.90
N ASN A 339 6.42 -13.01 23.09
CA ASN A 339 6.50 -13.41 21.68
C ASN A 339 5.40 -12.70 20.89
N LYS A 340 5.57 -12.65 19.56
CA LYS A 340 4.48 -12.31 18.65
C LYS A 340 3.96 -13.58 17.96
N ALA A 341 2.66 -13.65 17.71
CA ALA A 341 2.03 -14.77 17.02
C ALA A 341 1.30 -14.30 15.76
N VAL A 342 1.32 -15.13 14.72
CA VAL A 342 0.53 -14.90 13.50
C VAL A 342 -0.95 -14.92 13.86
N SER A 343 -1.63 -13.83 13.55
CA SER A 343 -3.08 -13.68 13.77
C SER A 343 -3.87 -13.58 12.47
N ASN A 344 -3.23 -13.12 11.39
CA ASN A 344 -3.86 -13.01 10.09
C ASN A 344 -2.82 -13.15 8.96
N LEU A 345 -3.20 -13.90 7.93
CA LEU A 345 -2.52 -13.99 6.64
C LEU A 345 -3.48 -13.49 5.57
N SER A 346 -3.06 -12.51 4.79
CA SER A 346 -3.91 -11.94 3.73
C SER A 346 -3.10 -11.51 2.52
N PHE A 347 -3.80 -11.27 1.42
CA PHE A 347 -3.21 -10.72 0.20
C PHE A 347 -3.79 -9.34 -0.12
N LEU A 348 -2.93 -8.42 -0.55
CA LEU A 348 -3.30 -7.09 -1.02
C LEU A 348 -2.87 -6.93 -2.47
N GLN A 349 -3.82 -7.06 -3.39
CA GLN A 349 -3.58 -6.88 -4.82
C GLN A 349 -3.31 -5.39 -5.15
N LEU A 350 -2.37 -5.14 -6.07
CA LEU A 350 -2.21 -3.82 -6.67
C LEU A 350 -3.42 -3.47 -7.54
N PRO A 351 -3.85 -2.19 -7.58
CA PRO A 351 -4.99 -1.78 -8.39
C PRO A 351 -4.74 -2.05 -9.87
N THR A 352 -5.75 -2.60 -10.56
CA THR A 352 -5.67 -2.92 -11.99
C THR A 352 -6.04 -1.73 -12.88
N PHE A 353 -6.61 -0.67 -12.32
CA PHE A 353 -7.05 0.51 -13.09
C PHE A 353 -5.95 1.57 -13.30
N ILE A 354 -4.74 1.39 -12.76
CA ILE A 354 -3.64 2.37 -12.93
C ILE A 354 -2.88 2.08 -14.21
N GLU A 355 -3.19 2.84 -15.25
CA GLU A 355 -2.57 2.73 -16.57
C GLU A 355 -1.83 4.01 -16.96
N ILE A 356 -0.59 3.86 -17.41
CA ILE A 356 0.31 4.96 -17.76
C ILE A 356 0.77 4.81 -19.22
N GLY A 357 0.31 5.72 -20.09
CA GLY A 357 0.71 5.78 -21.49
C GLY A 357 1.61 6.97 -21.83
N SER A 358 1.83 7.88 -20.89
CA SER A 358 2.56 9.12 -21.08
C SER A 358 3.13 9.68 -19.77
N TYR A 359 4.04 10.64 -19.89
CA TYR A 359 4.48 11.44 -18.74
C TYR A 359 3.30 12.15 -18.05
N ASN A 360 2.36 12.70 -18.82
CA ASN A 360 1.19 13.41 -18.30
C ASN A 360 0.25 12.47 -17.53
N ASP A 361 0.02 11.25 -18.01
CA ASP A 361 -0.72 10.23 -17.27
C ASP A 361 -0.03 9.90 -15.95
N GLY A 362 1.29 9.71 -15.98
CA GLY A 362 2.08 9.44 -14.77
C GLY A 362 1.97 10.59 -13.76
N GLN A 363 2.02 11.84 -14.22
CA GLN A 363 1.82 13.02 -13.37
C GLN A 363 0.41 13.07 -12.76
N ALA A 364 -0.63 12.82 -13.57
CA ALA A 364 -2.01 12.79 -13.10
C ALA A 364 -2.20 11.73 -12.01
N TRP A 365 -1.71 10.51 -12.23
CA TRP A 365 -1.76 9.45 -11.22
C TRP A 365 -1.02 9.79 -9.94
N ILE A 366 0.17 10.38 -10.04
CA ILE A 366 0.93 10.80 -8.85
C ILE A 366 0.16 11.89 -8.06
N GLN A 367 -0.52 12.81 -8.73
CA GLN A 367 -1.34 13.83 -8.06
C GLN A 367 -2.54 13.21 -7.33
N ILE A 368 -3.28 12.32 -8.00
CA ILE A 368 -4.40 11.56 -7.41
C ILE A 368 -3.92 10.77 -6.19
N ILE A 369 -2.84 10.00 -6.32
CA ILE A 369 -2.26 9.21 -5.23
C ILE A 369 -1.90 10.10 -4.01
N LYS A 370 -1.28 11.26 -4.25
CA LYS A 370 -0.88 12.18 -3.18
C LYS A 370 -2.07 12.79 -2.46
N GLU A 371 -3.14 13.16 -3.18
CA GLU A 371 -4.37 13.64 -2.56
C GLU A 371 -4.98 12.56 -1.67
N HIS A 372 -5.14 11.35 -2.21
CA HIS A 372 -5.75 10.24 -1.49
C HIS A 372 -4.93 9.88 -0.24
N LEU A 373 -3.60 9.82 -0.34
CA LEU A 373 -2.71 9.65 0.82
C LEU A 373 -2.88 10.78 1.84
N THR A 374 -3.06 12.03 1.39
CA THR A 374 -3.27 13.17 2.29
C THR A 374 -4.58 13.03 3.06
N ILE A 375 -5.66 12.65 2.40
CA ILE A 375 -6.97 12.44 3.00
C ILE A 375 -6.93 11.28 4.00
N ILE A 376 -6.42 10.12 3.59
CA ILE A 376 -6.35 8.92 4.44
C ILE A 376 -5.47 9.16 5.68
N ASN A 377 -4.35 9.86 5.54
CA ASN A 377 -3.48 10.18 6.68
C ASN A 377 -4.13 11.15 7.68
N ARG A 378 -5.09 11.98 7.23
CA ARG A 378 -5.84 12.92 8.08
C ARG A 378 -7.05 12.31 8.76
N LEU A 379 -7.50 11.12 8.33
CA LEU A 379 -8.57 10.41 9.02
C LEU A 379 -8.15 10.16 10.46
N GLN A 380 -8.88 10.78 11.38
CA GLN A 380 -8.59 10.68 12.81
C GLN A 380 -8.96 9.29 13.31
N GLU A 381 -7.95 8.57 13.76
CA GLU A 381 -8.07 7.40 14.61
C GLU A 381 -7.82 7.90 16.04
N THR A 382 -8.70 7.58 16.98
CA THR A 382 -8.43 7.97 18.37
C THR A 382 -7.35 7.05 18.94
N PRO A 383 -6.36 7.53 19.72
CA PRO A 383 -5.35 6.66 20.30
C PRO A 383 -5.93 5.57 21.22
N LYS A 384 -7.11 5.84 21.79
CA LYS A 384 -7.84 4.91 22.66
C LYS A 384 -8.72 3.92 21.88
N ASN A 385 -9.05 4.22 20.63
CA ASN A 385 -9.85 3.37 19.74
C ASN A 385 -9.44 3.66 18.27
N PRO A 386 -8.29 3.12 17.83
CA PRO A 386 -7.84 3.29 16.46
C PRO A 386 -8.68 2.49 15.44
N GLU A 387 -9.59 1.64 15.93
CA GLU A 387 -10.36 0.67 15.14
C GLU A 387 -11.88 0.83 15.32
N SER A 388 -12.40 2.05 15.49
CA SER A 388 -13.85 2.25 15.52
C SER A 388 -14.31 3.56 14.88
N GLY A 389 -15.58 3.57 14.48
CA GLY A 389 -16.27 4.72 13.91
C GLY A 389 -16.14 4.88 12.39
N ILE A 390 -16.75 5.95 11.89
CA ILE A 390 -16.91 6.22 10.45
C ILE A 390 -15.56 6.29 9.71
N ALA A 391 -14.50 6.78 10.38
CA ALA A 391 -13.16 6.82 9.80
C ALA A 391 -12.65 5.42 9.40
N LEU A 392 -12.86 4.42 10.26
CA LEU A 392 -12.46 3.04 9.97
C LEU A 392 -13.27 2.48 8.79
N GLU A 393 -14.59 2.72 8.75
CA GLU A 393 -15.45 2.28 7.64
C GLU A 393 -14.96 2.87 6.30
N VAL A 394 -14.64 4.17 6.26
CA VAL A 394 -14.06 4.83 5.09
C VAL A 394 -12.76 4.13 4.67
N MET A 395 -11.84 3.87 5.61
CA MET A 395 -10.57 3.22 5.29
C MET A 395 -10.75 1.77 4.81
N GLN A 396 -11.66 1.01 5.40
CA GLN A 396 -11.93 -0.36 4.98
C GLN A 396 -12.55 -0.41 3.57
N GLN A 397 -13.54 0.43 3.29
CA GLN A 397 -14.14 0.56 1.95
C GLN A 397 -13.09 1.00 0.92
N TYR A 398 -12.23 1.95 1.28
CA TYR A 398 -11.16 2.42 0.41
C TYR A 398 -10.09 1.33 0.15
N ARG A 399 -9.68 0.59 1.18
CA ARG A 399 -8.77 -0.56 1.05
C ARG A 399 -9.35 -1.62 0.12
N GLN A 400 -10.64 -1.92 0.28
CA GLN A 400 -11.36 -2.87 -0.57
C GLN A 400 -11.39 -2.39 -2.02
N PHE A 401 -11.68 -1.11 -2.24
CA PHE A 401 -11.66 -0.52 -3.57
C PHE A 401 -10.28 -0.66 -4.24
N ILE A 402 -9.19 -0.23 -3.60
CA ILE A 402 -7.85 -0.30 -4.23
C ILE A 402 -7.49 -1.75 -4.58
N THR A 403 -7.80 -2.69 -3.68
CA THR A 403 -7.43 -4.09 -3.85
C THR A 403 -8.29 -4.79 -4.91
N SER A 404 -9.60 -4.52 -4.93
CA SER A 404 -10.54 -5.20 -5.84
C SER A 404 -10.76 -4.48 -7.17
N SER A 405 -10.36 -3.20 -7.27
CA SER A 405 -10.62 -2.33 -8.42
C SER A 405 -12.11 -2.15 -8.75
N HIS A 406 -13.02 -2.49 -7.83
CA HIS A 406 -14.46 -2.31 -8.03
C HIS A 406 -14.91 -0.89 -7.69
N LEU A 407 -15.39 -0.17 -8.70
CA LEU A 407 -15.89 1.21 -8.60
C LEU A 407 -16.95 1.39 -7.50
N ILE A 408 -17.87 0.45 -7.33
CA ILE A 408 -18.94 0.59 -6.33
C ILE A 408 -18.41 0.69 -4.89
N MET A 409 -17.26 0.08 -4.60
CA MET A 409 -16.59 0.20 -3.29
C MET A 409 -16.01 1.59 -3.10
N PHE A 410 -15.52 2.22 -4.18
CA PHE A 410 -15.07 3.60 -4.13
C PHE A 410 -16.23 4.57 -3.91
N LEU A 411 -17.34 4.40 -4.63
CA LEU A 411 -18.52 5.25 -4.47
C LEU A 411 -19.11 5.15 -3.06
N ASN A 412 -19.13 3.95 -2.47
CA ASN A 412 -19.48 3.75 -1.06
C ASN A 412 -18.52 4.51 -0.14
N CYS A 413 -17.21 4.37 -0.37
CA CYS A 413 -16.20 5.09 0.40
C CYS A 413 -16.44 6.61 0.36
N LEU A 414 -16.74 7.18 -0.81
CA LEU A 414 -16.97 8.61 -0.96
C LEU A 414 -18.25 9.07 -0.25
N ALA A 415 -19.34 8.32 -0.35
CA ALA A 415 -20.58 8.63 0.37
C ALA A 415 -20.37 8.58 1.90
N THR A 416 -19.73 7.52 2.41
CA THR A 416 -19.36 7.41 3.82
C THR A 416 -18.42 8.54 4.25
N TYR A 417 -17.49 8.94 3.36
CA TYR A 417 -16.58 10.04 3.62
C TYR A 417 -17.30 11.40 3.70
N GLY A 418 -18.35 11.62 2.91
CA GLY A 418 -19.22 12.79 3.02
C GLY A 418 -19.85 12.91 4.42
N ILE A 419 -20.32 11.79 4.98
CA ILE A 419 -20.84 11.72 6.35
C ILE A 419 -19.73 12.08 7.36
N TYR A 420 -18.55 11.46 7.21
CA TYR A 420 -17.38 11.75 8.06
C TYR A 420 -16.97 13.23 8.02
N LEU A 421 -16.97 13.84 6.84
CA LEU A 421 -16.61 15.25 6.65
C LEU A 421 -17.55 16.14 7.46
N MET A 422 -18.88 15.93 7.37
CA MET A 422 -19.86 16.74 8.09
C MET A 422 -19.72 16.61 9.60
N ASP A 423 -19.49 15.40 10.11
CA ASP A 423 -19.19 15.17 11.53
C ASP A 423 -17.95 15.98 11.97
N LYS A 424 -16.87 15.92 11.20
CA LYS A 424 -15.63 16.63 11.55
C LYS A 424 -15.71 18.14 11.36
N PHE A 425 -16.57 18.64 10.49
CA PHE A 425 -16.85 20.08 10.41
C PHE A 425 -17.57 20.57 11.67
N SER A 426 -18.55 19.81 12.15
CA SER A 426 -19.23 20.11 13.42
C SER A 426 -18.22 20.18 14.58
N ASP A 427 -17.34 19.19 14.70
CA ASP A 427 -16.25 19.18 15.68
C ASP A 427 -15.29 20.37 15.51
N TYR A 428 -14.90 20.71 14.28
CA TYR A 428 -13.97 21.81 14.00
C TYR A 428 -14.51 23.15 14.49
N TRP A 429 -15.78 23.44 14.20
CA TRP A 429 -16.41 24.69 14.63
C TRP A 429 -16.71 24.71 16.12
N ALA A 430 -17.15 23.59 16.71
CA ALA A 430 -17.47 23.51 18.13
C ALA A 430 -16.23 23.52 19.04
N LYS A 431 -15.16 22.82 18.65
CA LYS A 431 -13.98 22.56 19.51
C LYS A 431 -12.71 23.29 19.05
N ARG A 432 -12.79 24.13 18.01
CA ARG A 432 -11.64 24.81 17.36
C ARG A 432 -10.45 23.86 17.12
N VAL A 433 -10.74 22.65 16.62
CA VAL A 433 -9.72 21.63 16.40
C VAL A 433 -8.67 22.14 15.41
N LYS A 434 -7.41 21.76 15.62
CA LYS A 434 -6.24 22.28 14.89
C LYS A 434 -6.26 22.08 13.37
N TYR A 435 -7.07 21.17 12.84
CA TYR A 435 -7.08 20.81 11.42
C TYR A 435 -8.48 20.88 10.82
N LYS A 436 -8.63 21.66 9.75
CA LYS A 436 -9.86 21.71 8.95
C LYS A 436 -10.00 20.42 8.12
N PRO A 437 -11.14 19.72 8.15
CA PRO A 437 -11.40 18.55 7.30
C PRO A 437 -11.19 18.90 5.82
N THR A 438 -10.75 17.95 4.99
CA THR A 438 -10.34 18.23 3.60
C THR A 438 -11.08 17.32 2.63
N PRO A 439 -12.01 17.84 1.80
CA PRO A 439 -12.70 17.04 0.80
C PRO A 439 -11.77 16.59 -0.33
N PHE A 440 -12.23 15.62 -1.11
CA PHE A 440 -11.62 15.27 -2.39
C PHE A 440 -11.80 16.41 -3.40
N SER A 441 -10.82 16.61 -4.26
CA SER A 441 -10.92 17.48 -5.43
C SER A 441 -11.92 16.93 -6.43
N SER A 442 -12.81 17.79 -6.93
CA SER A 442 -13.73 17.41 -8.01
C SER A 442 -12.95 17.05 -9.28
N LYS A 443 -11.92 17.83 -9.61
CA LYS A 443 -11.04 17.58 -10.75
C LYS A 443 -10.34 16.21 -10.68
N PHE A 444 -9.73 15.87 -9.55
CA PHE A 444 -9.02 14.58 -9.43
C PHE A 444 -9.99 13.40 -9.35
N LEU A 445 -11.15 13.59 -8.73
CA LEU A 445 -12.21 12.60 -8.71
C LEU A 445 -12.72 12.30 -10.13
N GLU A 446 -12.95 13.33 -10.94
CA GLU A 446 -13.38 13.19 -12.34
C GLU A 446 -12.35 12.40 -13.16
N VAL A 447 -11.07 12.78 -13.11
CA VAL A 447 -9.99 12.08 -13.83
C VAL A 447 -9.91 10.61 -13.40
N LEU A 448 -10.03 10.34 -12.10
CA LEU A 448 -10.00 8.99 -11.56
C LEU A 448 -11.19 8.16 -12.06
N LEU A 449 -12.41 8.68 -11.97
CA LEU A 449 -13.62 7.99 -12.40
C LEU A 449 -13.62 7.72 -13.90
N MET A 450 -13.17 8.67 -14.72
CA MET A 450 -13.01 8.49 -16.16
C MET A 450 -12.03 7.36 -16.48
N LYS A 451 -10.91 7.28 -15.75
CA LYS A 451 -9.90 6.23 -15.94
C LYS A 451 -10.37 4.85 -15.47
N ILE A 452 -11.12 4.76 -14.36
CA ILE A 452 -11.60 3.46 -13.84
C ILE A 452 -12.77 2.90 -14.65
N SER A 453 -13.69 3.76 -15.07
CA SER A 453 -14.92 3.33 -15.77
C SER A 453 -14.72 3.15 -17.28
N ASN A 454 -13.50 3.27 -17.81
CA ASN A 454 -13.25 3.30 -19.24
C ASN A 454 -14.18 4.27 -20.00
N LYS A 455 -14.51 5.40 -19.36
CA LYS A 455 -15.43 6.44 -19.84
C LYS A 455 -16.93 6.06 -19.86
N GLU A 456 -17.34 4.91 -19.33
CA GLU A 456 -18.78 4.55 -19.23
C GLU A 456 -19.60 5.56 -18.42
N LEU A 457 -18.98 6.17 -17.40
CA LEU A 457 -19.65 7.20 -16.60
C LEU A 457 -19.55 8.62 -17.18
N LEU A 458 -18.83 8.81 -18.29
CA LEU A 458 -18.61 10.13 -18.87
C LEU A 458 -19.91 10.89 -19.16
N PRO A 459 -20.99 10.26 -19.66
CA PRO A 459 -22.26 10.95 -19.88
C PRO A 459 -22.88 11.52 -18.60
N ILE A 460 -22.81 10.80 -17.48
CA ILE A 460 -23.24 11.30 -16.16
C ILE A 460 -22.39 12.51 -15.76
N LEU A 461 -21.07 12.41 -15.92
CA LEU A 461 -20.13 13.46 -15.50
C LEU A 461 -20.21 14.70 -16.39
N GLN A 462 -20.73 14.59 -17.61
CA GLN A 462 -20.89 15.71 -18.54
C GLN A 462 -22.27 16.37 -18.45
N CYS A 463 -23.30 15.62 -18.04
CA CYS A 463 -24.68 16.08 -17.85
C CYS A 463 -24.77 17.33 -16.95
N GLU A 464 -25.42 18.39 -17.46
CA GLU A 464 -25.60 19.64 -16.73
C GLU A 464 -26.55 19.45 -15.53
N GLY A 465 -27.65 18.73 -15.71
CA GLY A 465 -28.59 18.43 -14.62
C GLY A 465 -27.92 17.75 -13.43
N PHE A 466 -27.07 16.74 -13.69
CA PHE A 466 -26.28 16.09 -12.65
C PHE A 466 -25.36 17.07 -11.91
N LYS A 467 -24.62 17.90 -12.66
CA LYS A 467 -23.70 18.90 -12.07
C LYS A 467 -24.43 19.95 -11.25
N ASN A 468 -25.58 20.42 -11.72
CA ASN A 468 -26.40 21.44 -11.05
C ASN A 468 -26.95 20.91 -9.73
N ILE A 469 -27.48 19.68 -9.70
CA ILE A 469 -27.95 19.04 -8.47
C ILE A 469 -26.77 18.79 -7.50
N ALA A 470 -25.62 18.32 -7.99
CA ALA A 470 -24.43 18.14 -7.17
C ALA A 470 -23.94 19.47 -6.57
N ALA A 471 -23.97 20.54 -7.35
CA ALA A 471 -23.62 21.89 -6.90
C ALA A 471 -24.61 22.41 -5.84
N ALA A 472 -25.90 22.16 -6.00
CA ALA A 472 -26.92 22.52 -5.00
C ALA A 472 -26.65 21.81 -3.67
N ILE A 473 -26.38 20.50 -3.69
CA ILE A 473 -25.98 19.73 -2.49
C ILE A 473 -24.75 20.34 -1.85
N ARG A 474 -23.70 20.62 -2.63
CA ARG A 474 -22.44 21.21 -2.13
C ARG A 474 -22.66 22.56 -1.46
N LYS A 475 -23.45 23.43 -2.10
CA LYS A 475 -23.83 24.78 -1.64
C LYS A 475 -24.82 24.76 -0.46
N SER A 476 -25.42 23.62 -0.13
CA SER A 476 -26.23 23.43 1.08
C SER A 476 -25.49 22.69 2.21
N THR A 477 -24.28 22.19 1.94
CA THR A 477 -23.54 21.33 2.88
C THR A 477 -22.13 21.86 3.12
N ILE A 478 -21.15 21.31 2.40
CA ILE A 478 -19.74 21.52 2.66
C ILE A 478 -19.30 22.95 2.36
N SER A 479 -19.80 23.59 1.29
CA SER A 479 -19.42 24.98 0.99
C SER A 479 -19.79 25.93 2.15
N LEU A 480 -20.99 25.77 2.71
CA LEU A 480 -21.42 26.56 3.87
C LEU A 480 -20.59 26.27 5.12
N GLN A 481 -20.18 25.01 5.32
CA GLN A 481 -19.27 24.66 6.41
C GLN A 481 -17.86 25.24 6.23
N TYR A 482 -17.50 25.66 5.03
CA TYR A 482 -16.26 26.39 4.77
C TYR A 482 -16.37 27.89 5.01
N THR A 483 -17.56 28.46 4.89
CA THR A 483 -17.89 29.87 5.20
C THR A 483 -17.95 30.11 6.72
N PRO A 484 -17.32 31.19 7.24
CA PRO A 484 -17.46 31.61 8.64
C PRO A 484 -18.93 31.77 9.05
N LYS A 485 -19.28 31.43 10.29
CA LYS A 485 -20.68 31.36 10.74
C LYS A 485 -21.41 32.70 10.57
N GLU A 486 -20.69 33.79 10.79
CA GLU A 486 -21.17 35.18 10.71
C GLU A 486 -21.49 35.61 9.27
N GLN A 487 -20.84 34.98 8.29
CA GLN A 487 -21.01 35.26 6.86
C GLN A 487 -22.00 34.30 6.19
N ARG A 488 -22.54 33.31 6.92
CA ARG A 488 -23.50 32.35 6.36
C ARG A 488 -24.84 33.02 6.18
N GLN A 489 -25.36 32.91 4.97
CA GLN A 489 -26.68 33.43 4.61
C GLN A 489 -27.74 32.33 4.55
N TYR A 490 -27.32 31.07 4.64
CA TYR A 490 -28.14 29.87 4.47
C TYR A 490 -27.87 28.88 5.60
N GLU A 491 -28.85 28.01 5.88
CA GLU A 491 -28.68 26.95 6.87
C GLU A 491 -27.90 25.76 6.29
N VAL A 492 -27.09 25.13 7.14
CA VAL A 492 -26.36 23.92 6.75
C VAL A 492 -27.31 22.73 6.84
N LYS A 493 -27.54 22.05 5.71
CA LYS A 493 -28.32 20.81 5.68
C LYS A 493 -27.44 19.62 6.06
N TYR A 494 -27.87 18.84 7.06
CA TYR A 494 -27.19 17.62 7.51
C TYR A 494 -27.92 16.37 6.96
N GLY A 495 -27.28 15.20 7.04
CA GLY A 495 -27.90 13.92 6.67
C GLY A 495 -27.91 13.59 5.17
N ILE A 496 -27.66 14.56 4.27
CA ILE A 496 -27.78 14.35 2.81
C ILE A 496 -26.94 13.17 2.29
N ALA A 497 -25.65 13.07 2.66
CA ALA A 497 -24.82 11.93 2.26
C ALA A 497 -25.38 10.57 2.73
N GLN A 498 -25.97 10.52 3.93
CA GLN A 498 -26.54 9.30 4.50
C GLN A 498 -27.83 8.90 3.78
N ASP A 499 -28.71 9.86 3.51
CA ASP A 499 -29.95 9.61 2.79
C ASP A 499 -29.67 9.22 1.34
N LEU A 500 -28.75 9.88 0.64
CA LEU A 500 -28.33 9.47 -0.70
C LEU A 500 -27.76 8.05 -0.69
N LYS A 501 -26.89 7.70 0.26
CA LYS A 501 -26.34 6.34 0.38
C LYS A 501 -27.45 5.30 0.60
N ARG A 502 -28.40 5.56 1.51
CA ARG A 502 -29.50 4.63 1.84
C ARG A 502 -30.50 4.51 0.70
N LYS A 503 -31.03 5.63 0.22
CA LYS A 503 -32.12 5.70 -0.76
C LYS A 503 -31.66 5.36 -2.18
N SER A 504 -30.37 5.46 -2.50
CA SER A 504 -29.83 5.04 -3.81
C SER A 504 -30.11 3.57 -4.15
N ALA A 505 -30.36 2.72 -3.15
CA ALA A 505 -30.74 1.32 -3.36
C ALA A 505 -32.08 1.15 -4.10
N TYR A 506 -32.99 2.13 -4.00
CA TYR A 506 -34.32 2.07 -4.58
C TYR A 506 -34.62 3.32 -5.40
N LYS A 507 -34.90 3.14 -6.70
CA LYS A 507 -35.14 4.23 -7.66
C LYS A 507 -36.17 5.25 -7.15
N ASN A 508 -37.34 4.78 -6.71
CA ASN A 508 -38.43 5.67 -6.31
C ASN A 508 -38.08 6.47 -5.06
N GLU A 509 -37.44 5.85 -4.06
CA GLU A 509 -37.00 6.55 -2.85
C GLU A 509 -35.96 7.64 -3.15
N LEU A 510 -35.04 7.38 -4.08
CA LEU A 510 -34.04 8.36 -4.49
C LEU A 510 -34.69 9.56 -5.19
N ILE A 511 -35.61 9.31 -6.12
CA ILE A 511 -36.31 10.37 -6.87
C ILE A 511 -37.15 11.21 -5.91
N GLU A 512 -37.94 10.58 -5.05
CA GLU A 512 -38.77 11.26 -4.05
C GLU A 512 -37.92 12.18 -3.15
N TYR A 513 -36.82 11.65 -2.63
CA TYR A 513 -35.91 12.42 -1.79
C TYR A 513 -35.29 13.63 -2.50
N LEU A 514 -34.86 13.45 -3.75
CA LEU A 514 -34.24 14.54 -4.51
C LEU A 514 -35.26 15.60 -4.90
N ALA A 515 -36.47 15.21 -5.27
CA ALA A 515 -37.56 16.14 -5.55
C ALA A 515 -37.87 17.02 -4.32
N GLU A 516 -37.98 16.41 -3.14
CA GLU A 516 -38.19 17.13 -1.88
C GLU A 516 -37.00 18.05 -1.56
N PHE A 517 -35.77 17.54 -1.66
CA PHE A 517 -34.56 18.34 -1.43
C PHE A 517 -34.49 19.57 -2.34
N ILE A 518 -34.75 19.40 -3.64
CA ILE A 518 -34.70 20.46 -4.66
C ILE A 518 -35.81 21.49 -4.39
N ALA A 519 -37.02 21.06 -4.10
CA ALA A 519 -38.12 21.96 -3.75
C ALA A 519 -37.75 22.83 -2.54
N LEU A 520 -37.26 22.22 -1.46
CA LEU A 520 -36.82 22.93 -0.26
C LEU A 520 -35.63 23.87 -0.55
N TYR A 521 -34.70 23.47 -1.42
CA TYR A 521 -33.55 24.29 -1.82
C TYR A 521 -33.97 25.55 -2.58
N ASN A 522 -34.84 25.39 -3.60
CA ASN A 522 -35.32 26.51 -4.41
C ASN A 522 -36.22 27.46 -3.59
N VAL A 523 -37.05 26.92 -2.68
CA VAL A 523 -37.87 27.73 -1.76
C VAL A 523 -37.00 28.55 -0.81
N GLU A 524 -35.94 27.96 -0.24
CA GLU A 524 -34.99 28.69 0.62
C GLU A 524 -34.34 29.87 -0.14
N ASN A 525 -33.95 29.65 -1.40
CA ASN A 525 -33.38 30.70 -2.24
C ASN A 525 -34.38 31.83 -2.52
N ALA A 526 -35.63 31.51 -2.86
CA ALA A 526 -36.67 32.49 -3.14
C ALA A 526 -36.99 33.34 -1.90
N ARG A 527 -37.20 32.68 -0.75
CA ARG A 527 -37.49 33.36 0.52
C ARG A 527 -36.39 34.33 0.93
N LEU A 528 -35.13 33.95 0.77
CA LEU A 528 -34.01 34.84 1.12
C LEU A 528 -33.88 36.03 0.16
N LYS A 529 -34.21 35.85 -1.12
CA LYS A 529 -34.28 36.97 -2.08
C LYS A 529 -35.39 37.95 -1.71
N GLU A 530 -36.56 37.44 -1.35
CA GLU A 530 -37.67 38.29 -0.86
C GLU A 530 -37.30 39.04 0.42
N GLN A 531 -36.60 38.39 1.36
CA GLN A 531 -36.21 39.01 2.62
C GLN A 531 -35.09 40.06 2.48
N LYS A 532 -34.16 39.87 1.54
CA LYS A 532 -32.97 40.74 1.39
C LYS A 532 -33.07 41.76 0.26
N GLY A 533 -34.10 41.69 -0.58
CA GLY A 533 -34.34 42.63 -1.67
C GLY A 533 -33.60 42.31 -2.96
N GLU A 534 -33.75 43.18 -3.96
CA GLU A 534 -33.32 42.93 -5.35
C GLU A 534 -31.79 42.87 -5.55
N SER A 535 -31.01 43.56 -4.71
CA SER A 535 -29.55 43.53 -4.76
C SER A 535 -28.95 42.21 -4.25
N PHE A 536 -29.74 41.36 -3.60
CA PHE A 536 -29.28 40.07 -3.14
C PHE A 536 -29.25 39.05 -4.28
N ILE A 537 -28.07 38.50 -4.56
CA ILE A 537 -27.88 37.42 -5.55
C ILE A 537 -28.00 36.07 -4.83
N PRO A 538 -29.12 35.33 -4.98
CA PRO A 538 -29.25 34.01 -4.37
C PRO A 538 -28.40 32.97 -5.10
N ARG A 539 -28.22 31.81 -4.45
CA ARG A 539 -27.68 30.62 -5.13
C ARG A 539 -28.53 30.25 -6.35
N SER A 540 -27.88 29.72 -7.39
CA SER A 540 -28.55 29.23 -8.61
C SER A 540 -29.59 28.16 -8.29
N ASN A 541 -30.81 28.29 -8.81
CA ASN A 541 -31.85 27.29 -8.66
C ASN A 541 -31.59 26.06 -9.53
N VAL A 542 -32.10 24.91 -9.09
CA VAL A 542 -32.19 23.71 -9.91
C VAL A 542 -33.46 23.79 -10.73
N LYS A 543 -33.34 23.65 -12.06
CA LYS A 543 -34.43 23.78 -13.03
C LYS A 543 -35.13 22.44 -13.25
N GLN A 544 -36.33 22.49 -13.84
CA GLN A 544 -37.06 21.28 -14.24
C GLN A 544 -36.23 20.39 -15.18
N GLN A 545 -35.55 20.99 -16.16
CA GLN A 545 -34.69 20.27 -17.09
C GLN A 545 -33.58 19.48 -16.37
N ASP A 546 -33.01 20.03 -15.30
CA ASP A 546 -31.98 19.34 -14.52
C ASP A 546 -32.51 18.04 -13.90
N ILE A 547 -33.77 18.06 -13.44
CA ILE A 547 -34.46 16.90 -12.85
C ILE A 547 -34.74 15.84 -13.92
N GLU A 548 -35.25 16.26 -15.08
CA GLU A 548 -35.53 15.37 -16.20
C GLU A 548 -34.27 14.67 -16.72
N GLU A 549 -33.17 15.42 -16.87
CA GLU A 549 -31.86 14.88 -17.22
C GLU A 549 -31.36 13.88 -16.16
N PHE A 550 -31.52 14.20 -14.87
CA PHE A 550 -31.11 13.31 -13.79
C PHE A 550 -31.93 12.01 -13.74
N ILE A 551 -33.24 12.06 -13.97
CA ILE A 551 -34.10 10.87 -14.03
C ILE A 551 -33.68 9.97 -15.20
N LYS A 552 -33.38 10.55 -16.37
CA LYS A 552 -32.85 9.77 -17.51
C LYS A 552 -31.57 9.03 -17.15
N LEU A 553 -30.66 9.67 -16.41
CA LEU A 553 -29.45 9.01 -15.93
C LEU A 553 -29.75 7.84 -14.98
N ILE A 554 -30.73 7.98 -14.07
CA ILE A 554 -31.16 6.89 -13.20
C ILE A 554 -31.70 5.71 -14.01
N ASP A 555 -32.48 6.00 -15.05
CA ASP A 555 -33.09 4.98 -15.90
C ASP A 555 -32.04 4.20 -16.71
N GLU A 556 -30.98 4.88 -17.16
CA GLU A 556 -29.92 4.30 -17.96
C GLU A 556 -28.85 3.57 -17.11
N TYR A 557 -28.38 4.19 -16.01
CA TYR A 557 -27.23 3.71 -15.23
C TYR A 557 -27.61 3.11 -13.87
N GLY A 558 -28.88 3.19 -13.49
CA GLY A 558 -29.40 2.70 -12.21
C GLY A 558 -29.21 3.69 -11.06
N SER A 559 -30.21 3.74 -10.17
CA SER A 559 -30.25 4.66 -9.02
C SER A 559 -29.06 4.51 -8.07
N ASN A 560 -28.52 3.31 -7.95
CA ASN A 560 -27.44 3.00 -7.02
C ASN A 560 -26.13 3.70 -7.42
N ILE A 561 -25.75 3.60 -8.71
CA ILE A 561 -24.56 4.24 -9.25
C ILE A 561 -24.74 5.75 -9.23
N VAL A 562 -25.83 6.25 -9.81
CA VAL A 562 -26.09 7.69 -9.96
C VAL A 562 -26.21 8.38 -8.61
N GLY A 563 -26.98 7.82 -7.67
CA GLY A 563 -27.17 8.40 -6.34
C GLY A 563 -25.89 8.44 -5.51
N ARG A 564 -25.02 7.42 -5.59
CA ARG A 564 -23.72 7.43 -4.91
C ARG A 564 -22.71 8.34 -5.59
N LEU A 565 -22.72 8.43 -6.92
CA LEU A 565 -21.95 9.44 -7.64
C LEU A 565 -22.37 10.85 -7.23
N LEU A 566 -23.67 11.09 -7.09
CA LEU A 566 -24.19 12.38 -6.65
C LEU A 566 -23.70 12.73 -5.24
N ALA A 567 -23.69 11.76 -4.32
CA ALA A 567 -23.10 11.95 -2.99
C ALA A 567 -21.59 12.24 -3.07
N ALA A 568 -20.85 11.56 -3.95
CA ALA A 568 -19.43 11.83 -4.14
C ALA A 568 -19.16 13.25 -4.65
N TYR A 569 -19.85 13.68 -5.72
CA TYR A 569 -19.67 15.00 -6.33
C TYR A 569 -20.24 16.15 -5.49
N GLY A 570 -21.33 15.90 -4.76
CA GLY A 570 -21.92 16.88 -3.85
C GLY A 570 -21.03 17.22 -2.65
N TYR A 571 -20.08 16.34 -2.31
CA TYR A 571 -19.14 16.54 -1.20
C TYR A 571 -17.67 16.73 -1.64
N ALA A 572 -17.38 16.62 -2.94
CA ALA A 572 -16.10 17.05 -3.51
C ALA A 572 -16.05 18.59 -3.60
N PHE A 573 -14.88 19.19 -3.41
CA PHE A 573 -14.73 20.66 -3.39
C PHE A 573 -13.29 21.09 -3.70
N ASP A 574 -13.13 21.98 -4.69
CA ASP A 574 -11.83 22.51 -5.10
C ASP A 574 -11.55 23.87 -4.44
N ARG A 575 -10.40 24.01 -3.78
CA ARG A 575 -10.02 25.27 -3.10
C ARG A 575 -9.92 26.50 -4.01
N LYS A 576 -9.85 26.33 -5.34
CA LYS A 576 -9.82 27.45 -6.29
C LYS A 576 -11.17 28.15 -6.44
N GLU A 577 -12.30 27.48 -6.16
CA GLU A 577 -13.61 28.13 -6.07
C GLU A 577 -13.56 29.30 -5.08
N LYS A 578 -12.73 29.19 -4.03
CA LYS A 578 -12.50 30.22 -3.02
C LYS A 578 -11.87 31.54 -3.54
N ILE A 579 -11.12 31.51 -4.65
CA ILE A 579 -10.43 32.71 -5.20
C ILE A 579 -11.33 33.48 -6.16
N GLN A 580 -12.19 32.78 -6.91
CA GLN A 580 -13.22 33.43 -7.72
C GLN A 580 -14.30 34.04 -6.81
N GLU A 581 -14.74 33.32 -5.77
CA GLU A 581 -15.74 33.83 -4.81
C GLU A 581 -15.22 35.00 -3.94
N SER A 582 -13.91 35.10 -3.69
CA SER A 582 -13.36 36.28 -3.01
C SER A 582 -13.24 37.49 -3.92
N ASN A 583 -13.04 37.31 -5.23
CA ASN A 583 -12.93 38.41 -6.17
C ASN A 583 -14.30 38.92 -6.64
N GLU A 584 -15.31 38.05 -6.76
CA GLU A 584 -16.69 38.45 -7.10
C GLU A 584 -17.35 39.25 -5.97
N ASN A 585 -17.00 39.01 -4.70
CA ASN A 585 -17.49 39.81 -3.56
C ASN A 585 -16.71 41.12 -3.32
N ILE A 586 -15.64 41.41 -4.07
CA ILE A 586 -14.86 42.66 -3.92
C ILE A 586 -15.12 43.63 -5.09
N LEU A 587 -15.69 43.17 -6.20
CA LEU A 587 -15.90 43.99 -7.40
C LEU A 587 -17.14 44.89 -7.35
N GLU A 588 -18.00 44.80 -6.33
CA GLU A 588 -19.16 45.70 -6.18
C GLU A 588 -18.98 46.83 -5.12
N GLU A 589 -17.87 46.85 -4.36
CA GLU A 589 -17.64 47.86 -3.31
C GLU A 589 -16.60 48.94 -3.65
N VAL A 590 -16.15 49.08 -4.91
CA VAL A 590 -15.18 50.15 -5.29
C VAL A 590 -15.65 51.06 -6.43
N GLU A 591 -16.89 50.94 -6.91
CA GLU A 591 -17.47 51.94 -7.85
C GLU A 591 -18.41 52.96 -7.19
N ASN A 592 -18.62 52.94 -5.87
CA ASN A 592 -19.27 54.03 -5.14
C ASN A 592 -18.73 54.14 -3.72
N VAL A 593 -17.73 55.02 -3.51
CA VAL A 593 -17.52 55.99 -2.40
C VAL A 593 -16.10 56.55 -2.49
#